data_AF-A0A1W2DLQ5-F1
#
_entry.id   AF-A0A1W2DLQ5-F1
#
_cell.length_a   1.000
_cell.length_b   1.000
_cell.length_c   1.000
_cell.angle_alpha   90.00
_cell.angle_beta   90.00
_cell.angle_gamma   90.00
#
_symmetry.space_group_name_H-M   'P 1'
#
loop_
_entity.id
_entity.type
_entity.pdbx_description
1 polymer ?
#
loop_
_entity_poly.entity_id
_entity_poly.type
_entity_poly.pdbx_seq_one_letter_code
_entity_poly.pdbx_strand_id
1 'polypeptide(L)'
;MYEQKKHAYLIMAYNNFYVLEKLLLLLDDNRNDIYVHVDKKTSDFDKNYFDKLNIYSNIFFIERRNVYWADYSQVDVTLALLRAATKNKQYHYYHLLSGSDLPIKSQDYIHDFFRNKDCQFVGIVPRIFWYSIRRVKYYFPFLDNRYYRNSKILKAFVAVLVLIQQFCQINRLKYYELDIYNGWTWFSISHSFASYLIEQENTIAKMFQKAMAPDELFIQTMAFNSDYKDKIFDITDLKNGSMRYIDWKRGTPYVFRSSDFEDLINSRYLFARKFDENVDRDIIDRVYHQVKK
;
A
#
# COMPACT_ATOMS: atom_id res chain seq x y z
N MET A 1 0.96 -8.14 -33.36
CA MET A 1 1.01 -6.90 -32.55
C MET A 1 1.27 -7.32 -31.12
N TYR A 2 2.39 -6.91 -30.52
CA TYR A 2 2.59 -7.15 -29.08
C TYR A 2 1.61 -6.26 -28.33
N GLU A 3 0.71 -6.86 -27.56
CA GLU A 3 -0.17 -6.11 -26.67
C GLU A 3 0.70 -5.32 -25.69
N GLN A 4 0.52 -4.01 -25.66
CA GLN A 4 1.31 -3.12 -24.82
C GLN A 4 0.98 -3.42 -23.36
N LYS A 5 1.97 -3.95 -22.63
CA LYS A 5 1.82 -4.34 -21.22
C LYS A 5 1.51 -3.12 -20.35
N LYS A 6 0.24 -2.95 -19.98
CA LYS A 6 -0.22 -1.83 -19.15
C LYS A 6 0.03 -2.05 -17.66
N HIS A 7 0.15 -0.98 -16.89
CA HIS A 7 0.19 -1.00 -15.43
C HIS A 7 -1.09 -0.45 -14.81
N ALA A 8 -1.46 -0.95 -13.62
CA ALA A 8 -2.51 -0.39 -12.78
C ALA A 8 -1.91 0.26 -11.54
N TYR A 9 -2.26 1.52 -11.29
CA TYR A 9 -1.89 2.23 -10.07
C TYR A 9 -3.06 2.29 -9.12
N LEU A 10 -2.90 1.73 -7.92
CA LEU A 10 -3.92 1.65 -6.88
C LEU A 10 -3.58 2.69 -5.81
N ILE A 11 -4.39 3.73 -5.68
CA ILE A 11 -4.09 4.89 -4.84
C ILE A 11 -5.09 4.98 -3.69
N MET A 12 -4.57 5.04 -2.46
CA MET A 12 -5.34 5.35 -1.25
C MET A 12 -5.03 6.77 -0.77
N ALA A 13 -6.01 7.67 -0.82
CA ALA A 13 -5.84 9.06 -0.40
C ALA A 13 -6.83 9.44 0.71
N TYR A 14 -6.43 10.38 1.56
CA TYR A 14 -7.32 10.96 2.58
C TYR A 14 -7.02 12.43 2.87
N ASN A 15 -5.89 12.95 2.39
CA ASN A 15 -5.41 14.33 2.52
C ASN A 15 -4.30 14.58 1.46
N ASN A 16 -3.58 15.70 1.61
CA ASN A 16 -2.45 16.09 0.78
C ASN A 16 -2.78 16.10 -0.72
N PHE A 17 -3.83 16.86 -1.06
CA PHE A 17 -4.38 16.86 -2.40
C PHE A 17 -3.46 17.49 -3.43
N TYR A 18 -2.52 18.35 -3.01
CA TYR A 18 -1.47 18.82 -3.90
C TYR A 18 -0.51 17.70 -4.28
N VAL A 19 -0.13 16.85 -3.32
CA VAL A 19 0.69 15.66 -3.60
C VAL A 19 -0.09 14.69 -4.51
N LEU A 20 -1.38 14.46 -4.23
CA LEU A 20 -2.22 13.60 -5.07
C LEU A 20 -2.32 14.12 -6.51
N GLU A 21 -2.50 15.44 -6.70
CA GLU A 21 -2.52 16.06 -8.02
C GLU A 21 -1.21 15.79 -8.77
N LYS A 22 -0.05 16.04 -8.15
CA LYS A 22 1.24 15.78 -8.79
C LYS A 22 1.46 14.30 -9.05
N LEU A 23 1.03 13.42 -8.14
CA LEU A 23 1.09 11.98 -8.33
C LEU A 23 0.31 11.57 -9.58
N LEU A 24 -0.96 11.96 -9.70
CA LEU A 24 -1.80 11.60 -10.85
C LEU A 24 -1.23 12.11 -12.17
N LEU A 25 -0.72 13.35 -12.19
CA LEU A 25 -0.09 13.93 -13.37
C LEU A 25 1.22 13.22 -13.78
N LEU A 26 2.01 12.72 -12.81
CA LEU A 26 3.24 11.94 -13.10
C LEU A 26 2.94 10.49 -13.54
N LEU A 27 1.73 10.00 -13.27
CA LEU A 27 1.26 8.69 -13.68
C LEU A 27 0.46 8.74 -15.00
N ASP A 28 0.18 9.92 -15.53
CA ASP A 28 -0.60 10.12 -16.75
C ASP A 28 0.15 9.64 -18.00
N ASP A 29 -0.15 8.42 -18.43
CA ASP A 29 0.50 7.74 -19.54
C ASP A 29 -0.48 6.76 -20.20
N ASN A 30 -0.41 6.59 -21.52
CA ASN A 30 -1.34 5.73 -22.25
C ASN A 30 -1.18 4.24 -21.89
N ARG A 31 -0.07 3.85 -21.28
CA ARG A 31 0.20 2.50 -20.75
C ARG A 31 -0.34 2.29 -19.33
N ASN A 32 -0.99 3.28 -18.74
CA ASN A 32 -1.45 3.22 -17.36
C ASN A 32 -2.98 3.32 -17.27
N ASP A 33 -3.54 2.69 -16.25
CA ASP A 33 -4.86 3.02 -15.70
C ASP A 33 -4.71 3.23 -14.19
N ILE A 34 -5.48 4.17 -13.62
CA ILE A 34 -5.34 4.60 -12.24
C ILE A 34 -6.65 4.35 -11.49
N TYR A 35 -6.58 3.70 -10.35
CA TYR A 35 -7.69 3.39 -9.47
C TYR A 35 -7.52 4.14 -8.17
N VAL A 36 -8.49 4.97 -7.81
CA VAL A 36 -8.38 5.88 -6.68
C VAL A 36 -9.47 5.60 -5.67
N HIS A 37 -9.06 5.39 -4.43
CA HIS A 37 -9.91 5.45 -3.26
C HIS A 37 -9.61 6.71 -2.47
N VAL A 38 -10.67 7.41 -2.06
CA VAL A 38 -10.57 8.52 -1.12
C VAL A 38 -11.37 8.18 0.13
N ASP A 39 -10.72 8.23 1.30
CA ASP A 39 -11.35 7.96 2.60
C ASP A 39 -12.66 8.74 2.73
N LYS A 40 -13.75 8.05 3.09
CA LYS A 40 -15.09 8.63 3.22
C LYS A 40 -15.15 9.74 4.27
N LYS A 41 -14.22 9.78 5.23
CA LYS A 41 -14.12 10.84 6.24
C LYS A 41 -13.59 12.17 5.70
N THR A 42 -13.01 12.18 4.50
CA THR A 42 -12.43 13.39 3.90
C THR A 42 -13.53 14.26 3.27
N SER A 43 -13.75 15.47 3.78
CA SER A 43 -14.87 16.32 3.36
C SER A 43 -14.57 17.23 2.16
N ASP A 44 -13.31 17.56 1.94
CA ASP A 44 -12.80 18.58 1.02
C ASP A 44 -12.27 18.02 -0.30
N PHE A 45 -12.64 16.78 -0.64
CA PHE A 45 -12.24 16.14 -1.89
C PHE A 45 -13.12 16.56 -3.07
N ASP A 46 -12.54 17.26 -4.05
CA ASP A 46 -13.22 17.59 -5.32
C ASP A 46 -13.02 16.49 -6.37
N LYS A 47 -13.93 15.52 -6.41
CA LYS A 47 -13.88 14.44 -7.42
C LYS A 47 -13.87 15.00 -8.85
N ASN A 48 -14.65 16.05 -9.15
CA ASN A 48 -14.82 16.53 -10.52
C ASN A 48 -13.54 17.15 -11.09
N TYR A 49 -12.77 17.81 -10.22
CA TYR A 49 -11.44 18.29 -10.55
C TYR A 49 -10.50 17.13 -10.91
N PHE A 50 -10.38 16.14 -10.03
CA PHE A 50 -9.45 15.02 -10.21
C PHE A 50 -9.83 14.06 -11.35
N ASP A 51 -11.13 13.89 -11.63
CA ASP A 51 -11.65 13.04 -12.72
C ASP A 51 -11.22 13.52 -14.11
N LYS A 52 -10.89 14.82 -14.24
CA LYS A 52 -10.51 15.48 -15.50
C LYS A 52 -9.03 15.81 -15.59
N LEU A 53 -8.25 15.38 -14.60
CA LEU A 53 -6.85 15.81 -14.45
C LEU A 53 -5.94 15.17 -15.50
N ASN A 54 -6.19 13.89 -15.82
CA ASN A 54 -5.35 13.10 -16.72
C ASN A 54 -5.93 13.08 -18.14
N ILE A 55 -5.05 13.12 -19.14
CA ILE A 55 -5.39 13.14 -20.57
C ILE A 55 -5.23 11.74 -21.18
N TYR A 56 -4.22 10.98 -20.74
CA TYR A 56 -3.81 9.72 -21.38
C TYR A 56 -4.24 8.47 -20.62
N SER A 57 -4.14 8.49 -19.30
CA SER A 57 -4.57 7.40 -18.43
C SER A 57 -6.01 7.58 -17.99
N ASN A 58 -6.77 6.49 -17.86
CA ASN A 58 -8.11 6.56 -17.27
C ASN A 58 -8.00 6.60 -15.73
N ILE A 59 -8.83 7.41 -15.10
CA ILE A 59 -8.98 7.45 -13.64
C ILE A 59 -10.32 6.79 -13.25
N PHE A 60 -10.25 5.76 -12.41
CA PHE A 60 -11.39 5.03 -11.88
C PHE A 60 -11.50 5.28 -10.37
N PHE A 61 -12.49 6.08 -9.96
CA PHE A 61 -12.80 6.22 -8.53
C PHE A 61 -13.64 5.04 -8.05
N ILE A 62 -13.17 4.36 -7.01
CA ILE A 62 -13.96 3.30 -6.36
C ILE A 62 -14.82 3.87 -5.23
N GLU A 63 -15.76 3.04 -4.72
CA GLU A 63 -16.61 3.42 -3.60
C GLU A 63 -15.79 3.85 -2.37
N ARG A 64 -16.14 5.01 -1.81
CA ARG A 64 -15.45 5.57 -0.63
C ARG A 64 -15.83 4.81 0.63
N ARG A 65 -14.82 4.46 1.43
CA ARG A 65 -14.93 3.71 2.69
C ARG A 65 -14.19 4.44 3.80
N ASN A 66 -14.64 4.28 5.05
CA ASN A 66 -13.92 4.82 6.21
C ASN A 66 -12.66 3.99 6.45
N VAL A 67 -11.48 4.62 6.47
CA VAL A 67 -10.21 3.91 6.69
C VAL A 67 -9.60 4.31 8.02
N TYR A 68 -9.31 3.35 8.88
CA TYR A 68 -8.72 3.61 10.19
C TYR A 68 -7.29 3.09 10.23
N TRP A 69 -6.39 3.89 10.82
CA TRP A 69 -4.99 3.48 10.94
C TRP A 69 -4.90 2.17 11.71
N ALA A 70 -4.09 1.24 11.22
CA ALA A 70 -3.86 -0.12 11.74
C ALA A 70 -5.12 -1.01 11.88
N ASP A 71 -6.24 -0.64 11.27
CA ASP A 71 -7.45 -1.46 11.19
C ASP A 71 -7.52 -2.24 9.86
N TYR A 72 -8.37 -3.26 9.80
CA TYR A 72 -8.62 -4.05 8.59
C TYR A 72 -9.15 -3.22 7.41
N SER A 73 -9.78 -2.08 7.66
CA SER A 73 -10.25 -1.17 6.59
C SER A 73 -9.16 -0.79 5.57
N GLN A 74 -7.88 -0.78 5.93
CA GLN A 74 -6.78 -0.59 4.97
C GLN A 74 -6.65 -1.78 3.99
N VAL A 75 -6.75 -3.01 4.51
CA VAL A 75 -6.71 -4.24 3.69
C VAL A 75 -7.97 -4.35 2.83
N ASP A 76 -9.13 -4.05 3.41
CA ASP A 76 -10.41 -4.05 2.70
C ASP A 76 -10.41 -3.10 1.49
N VAL A 77 -9.90 -1.88 1.67
CA VAL A 77 -9.75 -0.93 0.55
C VAL A 77 -8.70 -1.40 -0.46
N THR A 78 -7.59 -1.97 -0.01
CA THR A 78 -6.57 -2.53 -0.90
C THR A 78 -7.15 -3.63 -1.79
N LEU A 79 -7.94 -4.54 -1.21
CA LEU A 79 -8.63 -5.60 -1.95
C LEU A 79 -9.72 -5.04 -2.88
N ALA A 80 -10.45 -3.99 -2.46
CA ALA A 80 -11.42 -3.32 -3.32
C ALA A 80 -10.77 -2.67 -4.56
N LEU A 81 -9.62 -2.01 -4.38
CA LEU A 81 -8.82 -1.45 -5.47
C LEU A 81 -8.30 -2.54 -6.41
N LEU A 82 -7.71 -3.60 -5.86
CA LEU A 82 -7.26 -4.76 -6.63
C LEU A 82 -8.41 -5.37 -7.43
N ARG A 83 -9.57 -5.59 -6.80
CA ARG A 83 -10.75 -6.18 -7.45
C ARG A 83 -11.27 -5.31 -8.58
N ALA A 84 -11.35 -3.99 -8.38
CA ALA A 84 -11.77 -3.07 -9.42
C ALA A 84 -10.81 -3.12 -10.62
N ALA A 85 -9.51 -3.20 -10.36
CA ALA A 85 -8.50 -3.27 -11.39
C ALA A 85 -8.49 -4.61 -12.14
N THR A 86 -8.46 -5.74 -11.43
CA THR A 86 -8.44 -7.08 -12.04
C THR A 86 -9.71 -7.40 -12.81
N LYS A 87 -10.88 -6.86 -12.39
CA LYS A 87 -12.13 -7.00 -13.14
C LYS A 87 -12.15 -6.21 -14.45
N ASN A 88 -11.46 -5.08 -14.50
CA ASN A 88 -11.47 -4.22 -15.68
C ASN A 88 -10.59 -4.81 -16.79
N LYS A 89 -9.31 -5.08 -16.47
CA LYS A 89 -8.30 -5.54 -17.43
C LYS A 89 -7.21 -6.36 -16.74
N GLN A 90 -6.49 -7.11 -17.55
CA GLN A 90 -5.23 -7.73 -17.16
C GLN A 90 -4.09 -6.72 -17.32
N TYR A 91 -3.49 -6.32 -16.19
CA TYR A 91 -2.32 -5.44 -16.17
C TYR A 91 -1.05 -6.24 -15.89
N HIS A 92 0.09 -5.82 -16.42
CA HIS A 92 1.37 -6.45 -16.15
C HIS A 92 1.76 -6.32 -14.68
N TYR A 93 1.60 -5.12 -14.11
CA TYR A 93 1.84 -4.84 -12.70
C TYR A 93 0.73 -3.99 -12.07
N TYR A 94 0.52 -4.21 -10.78
CA TYR A 94 -0.37 -3.48 -9.89
C TYR A 94 0.46 -2.81 -8.81
N HIS A 95 0.44 -1.48 -8.74
CA HIS A 95 1.25 -0.69 -7.82
C HIS A 95 0.36 -0.07 -6.73
N LEU A 96 0.50 -0.49 -5.47
CA LEU A 96 -0.18 0.18 -4.37
C LEU A 96 0.64 1.40 -3.91
N LEU A 97 -0.02 2.55 -3.90
CA LEU A 97 0.47 3.85 -3.47
C LEU A 97 -0.57 4.54 -2.59
N SER A 98 -0.16 5.59 -1.91
CA SER A 98 -1.03 6.55 -1.25
C SER A 98 -0.98 7.92 -1.91
N GLY A 99 -1.89 8.81 -1.50
CA GLY A 99 -1.83 10.23 -1.81
C GLY A 99 -0.65 11.00 -1.19
N SER A 100 0.32 10.34 -0.54
CA SER A 100 1.55 10.95 -0.01
C SER A 100 2.83 10.40 -0.63
N ASP A 101 2.70 9.64 -1.72
CA ASP A 101 3.82 9.07 -2.47
C ASP A 101 3.97 9.80 -3.81
N LEU A 102 5.19 9.82 -4.34
CA LEU A 102 5.47 10.25 -5.72
C LEU A 102 6.36 9.22 -6.41
N PRO A 103 6.19 8.97 -7.72
CA PRO A 103 7.25 8.36 -8.51
C PRO A 103 8.46 9.29 -8.52
N ILE A 104 9.64 8.70 -8.43
CA ILE A 104 10.93 9.39 -8.54
C ILE A 104 11.70 8.97 -9.81
N LYS A 105 11.00 8.27 -10.70
CA LYS A 105 11.44 7.82 -12.04
C LYS A 105 10.31 8.03 -13.04
N SER A 106 10.64 8.30 -14.30
CA SER A 106 9.65 8.50 -15.36
C SER A 106 8.85 7.23 -15.66
N GLN A 107 7.71 7.37 -16.32
CA GLN A 107 6.92 6.20 -16.73
C GLN A 107 7.68 5.29 -17.68
N ASP A 108 8.49 5.83 -18.60
CA ASP A 108 9.36 5.02 -19.46
C ASP A 108 10.32 4.16 -18.64
N TYR A 109 10.99 4.75 -17.65
CA TYR A 109 11.89 4.00 -16.78
C TYR A 109 11.15 2.92 -16.01
N ILE A 110 9.98 3.22 -15.46
CA ILE A 110 9.18 2.26 -14.68
C ILE A 110 8.73 1.11 -15.59
N HIS A 111 8.18 1.39 -16.76
CA HIS A 111 7.77 0.37 -17.74
C HIS A 111 8.96 -0.50 -18.18
N ASP A 112 10.12 0.11 -18.43
CA ASP A 112 11.35 -0.61 -18.80
C ASP A 112 11.86 -1.51 -17.68
N PHE A 113 11.82 -1.03 -16.43
CA PHE A 113 12.21 -1.79 -15.26
C PHE A 113 11.38 -3.08 -15.10
N PHE A 114 10.07 -3.00 -15.37
CA PHE A 114 9.15 -4.12 -15.23
C PHE A 114 9.06 -5.02 -16.47
N ARG A 115 9.40 -4.52 -17.68
CA ARG A 115 9.18 -5.15 -19.00
C ARG A 115 9.31 -6.69 -19.05
N ASN A 116 10.40 -7.21 -18.49
CA ASN A 116 10.77 -8.64 -18.50
C ASN A 116 10.71 -9.30 -17.11
N LYS A 117 10.00 -8.70 -16.15
CA LYS A 117 9.85 -9.21 -14.78
C LYS A 117 8.54 -9.97 -14.63
N ASP A 118 8.60 -11.09 -13.92
CA ASP A 118 7.45 -11.86 -13.39
C ASP A 118 7.69 -12.20 -11.91
N CYS A 119 7.79 -11.15 -11.07
CA CYS A 119 8.13 -11.28 -9.66
C CYS A 119 7.41 -10.22 -8.82
N GLN A 120 7.33 -10.44 -7.52
CA GLN A 120 6.60 -9.61 -6.58
C GLN A 120 7.58 -8.68 -5.86
N PHE A 121 7.32 -7.39 -5.98
CA PHE A 121 8.08 -6.36 -5.29
C PHE A 121 7.32 -5.99 -4.01
N VAL A 122 7.57 -6.77 -2.97
CA VAL A 122 6.97 -6.61 -1.65
C VAL A 122 8.11 -6.49 -0.65
N GLY A 123 8.07 -5.47 0.22
CA GLY A 123 9.01 -5.41 1.34
C GLY A 123 8.57 -6.44 2.37
N ILE A 124 9.32 -7.53 2.54
CA ILE A 124 9.02 -8.62 3.49
C ILE A 124 10.19 -8.85 4.44
N VAL A 125 9.89 -9.10 5.71
CA VAL A 125 10.88 -9.65 6.65
C VAL A 125 10.76 -11.19 6.60
N PRO A 126 11.75 -11.93 6.09
CA PRO A 126 11.68 -13.38 5.88
C PRO A 126 11.90 -14.16 7.19
N ARG A 127 11.34 -13.66 8.30
CA ARG A 127 11.41 -14.28 9.62
C ARG A 127 10.08 -14.06 10.33
N ILE A 128 9.65 -15.10 11.02
CA ILE A 128 8.46 -15.07 11.85
C ILE A 128 8.80 -14.44 13.20
N PHE A 129 8.00 -13.46 13.62
CA PHE A 129 8.11 -12.84 14.92
C PHE A 129 6.86 -13.09 15.75
N TRP A 130 7.04 -13.34 17.05
CA TRP A 130 5.92 -13.47 17.98
C TRP A 130 4.98 -12.26 17.93
N TYR A 131 5.53 -11.05 17.77
CA TYR A 131 4.72 -9.84 17.65
C TYR A 131 3.79 -9.89 16.43
N SER A 132 4.28 -10.32 15.27
CA SER A 132 3.49 -10.48 14.05
C SER A 132 2.38 -11.52 14.23
N ILE A 133 2.69 -12.68 14.80
CA ILE A 133 1.70 -13.71 15.15
C ILE A 133 0.65 -13.14 16.10
N ARG A 134 1.06 -12.46 17.18
CA ARG A 134 0.17 -11.89 18.19
C ARG A 134 -0.87 -10.96 17.58
N ARG A 135 -0.50 -10.16 16.56
CA ARG A 135 -1.40 -9.22 15.87
C ARG A 135 -2.59 -9.89 15.18
N VAL A 136 -2.47 -11.16 14.81
CA VAL A 136 -3.53 -11.93 14.12
C VAL A 136 -4.18 -12.96 15.05
N LYS A 137 -3.38 -13.59 15.93
CA LYS A 137 -3.80 -14.63 16.87
C LYS A 137 -4.95 -14.18 17.78
N TYR A 138 -4.94 -12.91 18.19
CA TYR A 138 -5.94 -12.33 19.08
C TYR A 138 -6.85 -11.34 18.34
N TYR A 139 -8.03 -11.09 18.91
CA TYR A 139 -8.94 -10.04 18.48
C TYR A 139 -8.48 -8.69 19.04
N PHE A 140 -8.41 -7.69 18.17
CA PHE A 140 -8.17 -6.29 18.51
C PHE A 140 -9.41 -5.46 18.16
N PRO A 141 -10.42 -5.39 19.05
CA PRO A 141 -11.63 -4.61 18.78
C PRO A 141 -11.36 -3.10 18.86
N PHE A 142 -12.30 -2.32 18.31
CA PHE A 142 -12.30 -0.85 18.35
C PHE A 142 -11.19 -0.14 17.55
N LEU A 143 -10.41 -0.85 16.75
CA LEU A 143 -9.44 -0.20 15.86
C LEU A 143 -10.13 0.69 14.80
N ASP A 144 -11.37 0.34 14.44
CA ASP A 144 -12.31 1.07 13.60
C ASP A 144 -13.07 2.20 14.33
N ASN A 145 -12.78 2.44 15.62
CA ASN A 145 -13.39 3.51 16.38
C ASN A 145 -12.58 4.81 16.24
N ARG A 146 -13.23 5.89 15.77
CA ARG A 146 -12.61 7.21 15.58
C ARG A 146 -11.89 7.78 16.81
N TYR A 147 -12.29 7.39 18.02
CA TYR A 147 -11.71 7.86 19.27
C TYR A 147 -10.56 6.99 19.79
N TYR A 148 -10.40 5.76 19.27
CA TYR A 148 -9.43 4.80 19.79
C TYR A 148 -8.00 5.35 19.82
N ARG A 149 -7.60 6.08 18.77
CA ARG A 149 -6.23 6.58 18.62
C ARG A 149 -5.85 7.61 19.68
N ASN A 150 -6.81 8.40 20.15
CA ASN A 150 -6.56 9.46 21.13
C ASN A 150 -7.00 9.06 22.55
N SER A 151 -7.70 7.93 22.71
CA SER A 151 -8.17 7.46 24.02
C SER A 151 -7.21 6.46 24.66
N LYS A 152 -6.53 6.89 25.73
CA LYS A 152 -5.71 6.01 26.58
C LYS A 152 -6.54 4.91 27.23
N ILE A 153 -7.79 5.22 27.61
CA ILE A 153 -8.72 4.28 28.24
C ILE A 153 -9.07 3.15 27.27
N LEU A 154 -9.42 3.47 26.01
CA LEU A 154 -9.73 2.44 25.01
C LEU A 154 -8.52 1.57 24.67
N LYS A 155 -7.31 2.17 24.59
CA LYS A 155 -6.06 1.41 24.39
C LYS A 155 -5.78 0.45 25.56
N ALA A 156 -5.93 0.93 26.80
CA ALA A 156 -5.77 0.10 27.98
C ALA A 156 -6.80 -1.04 28.02
N PHE A 157 -8.06 -0.74 27.68
CA PHE A 157 -9.11 -1.75 27.59
C PHE A 157 -8.78 -2.83 26.55
N VAL A 158 -8.37 -2.46 25.34
CA VAL A 158 -7.93 -3.43 24.32
C VAL A 158 -6.72 -4.24 24.80
N ALA A 159 -5.76 -3.63 25.50
CA ALA A 159 -4.63 -4.36 26.07
C ALA A 159 -5.08 -5.41 27.09
N VAL A 160 -5.99 -5.06 28.00
CA VAL A 160 -6.58 -5.98 28.98
C VAL A 160 -7.34 -7.10 28.27
N LEU A 161 -8.12 -6.80 27.23
CA LEU A 161 -8.79 -7.83 26.43
C LEU A 161 -7.80 -8.79 25.79
N VAL A 162 -6.65 -8.33 25.29
CA VAL A 162 -5.61 -9.23 24.76
C VAL A 162 -5.01 -10.11 25.86
N LEU A 163 -4.80 -9.59 27.07
CA LEU A 163 -4.33 -10.40 28.22
C LEU A 163 -5.35 -11.47 28.62
N ILE A 164 -6.65 -11.13 28.65
CA ILE A 164 -7.73 -12.10 28.92
C ILE A 164 -7.72 -13.20 27.85
N GLN A 165 -7.58 -12.84 26.57
CA GLN A 165 -7.51 -13.83 25.49
C GLN A 165 -6.27 -14.73 25.60
N GLN A 166 -5.13 -14.20 26.06
CA GLN A 166 -3.93 -14.99 26.36
C GLN A 166 -4.19 -16.00 27.49
N PHE A 167 -4.80 -15.55 28.59
CA PHE A 167 -5.17 -16.40 29.71
C PHE A 167 -6.16 -17.50 29.31
N CYS A 168 -7.17 -17.17 28.52
CA CYS A 168 -8.14 -18.12 27.97
C CYS A 168 -7.61 -18.95 26.79
N GLN A 169 -6.31 -18.85 26.47
CA GLN A 169 -5.65 -19.61 25.40
C GLN A 169 -6.33 -19.47 24.02
N ILE A 170 -6.93 -18.32 23.73
CA ILE A 170 -7.52 -18.06 22.41
C ILE A 170 -6.42 -18.10 21.35
N ASN A 171 -6.70 -18.81 20.27
CA ASN A 171 -5.86 -18.85 19.09
C ASN A 171 -6.72 -18.84 17.83
N ARG A 172 -6.88 -17.66 17.22
CA ARG A 172 -7.60 -17.53 15.95
C ARG A 172 -6.88 -18.21 14.78
N LEU A 173 -5.57 -18.43 14.91
CA LEU A 173 -4.75 -19.06 13.88
C LEU A 173 -4.78 -20.59 13.92
N LYS A 174 -5.40 -21.23 14.93
CA LYS A 174 -5.37 -22.70 15.09
C LYS A 174 -6.01 -23.49 13.94
N TYR A 175 -6.79 -22.82 13.10
CA TYR A 175 -7.46 -23.40 11.93
C TYR A 175 -6.77 -23.05 10.61
N TYR A 176 -5.61 -22.39 10.67
CA TYR A 176 -4.85 -21.95 9.51
C TYR A 176 -3.44 -22.53 9.61
N GLU A 177 -3.07 -23.34 8.62
CA GLU A 177 -1.71 -23.86 8.47
C GLU A 177 -0.85 -22.82 7.72
N LEU A 178 -0.81 -21.59 8.23
CA LEU A 178 -0.12 -20.46 7.60
C LEU A 178 0.78 -19.75 8.59
N ASP A 179 2.01 -19.50 8.17
CA ASP A 179 2.98 -18.70 8.90
C ASP A 179 2.73 -17.21 8.69
N ILE A 180 2.75 -16.42 9.76
CA ILE A 180 2.50 -14.97 9.68
C ILE A 180 3.80 -14.21 9.45
N TYR A 181 3.89 -13.60 8.27
CA TYR A 181 5.01 -12.74 7.87
C TYR A 181 4.59 -11.27 7.92
N ASN A 182 5.56 -10.38 8.14
CA ASN A 182 5.34 -8.95 8.17
C ASN A 182 6.25 -8.20 7.20
N GLY A 183 5.88 -6.97 6.91
CA GLY A 183 6.63 -6.14 5.97
C GLY A 183 6.03 -4.75 5.82
N TRP A 184 6.23 -4.14 4.66
CA TRP A 184 5.63 -2.85 4.31
C TRP A 184 4.32 -3.03 3.54
N THR A 185 3.39 -2.11 3.75
CA THR A 185 2.09 -2.06 3.07
C THR A 185 2.21 -1.91 1.55
N TRP A 186 3.21 -1.14 1.07
CA TRP A 186 3.33 -0.72 -0.32
C TRP A 186 4.04 -1.77 -1.19
N PHE A 187 3.47 -2.08 -2.36
CA PHE A 187 3.96 -3.16 -3.22
C PHE A 187 3.82 -2.87 -4.72
N SER A 188 4.53 -3.65 -5.54
CA SER A 188 4.20 -3.88 -6.95
C SER A 188 4.11 -5.37 -7.24
N ILE A 189 2.96 -5.84 -7.73
CA ILE A 189 2.72 -7.27 -7.92
C ILE A 189 2.23 -7.57 -9.32
N SER A 190 2.52 -8.78 -9.81
CA SER A 190 2.06 -9.27 -11.10
C SER A 190 0.54 -9.49 -11.12
N HIS A 191 -0.03 -9.59 -12.33
CA HIS A 191 -1.44 -9.97 -12.48
C HIS A 191 -1.81 -11.26 -11.75
N SER A 192 -0.99 -12.29 -11.91
CA SER A 192 -1.23 -13.61 -11.33
C SER A 192 -1.37 -13.51 -9.81
N PHE A 193 -0.47 -12.76 -9.15
CA PHE A 193 -0.55 -12.59 -7.70
C PHE A 193 -1.72 -11.69 -7.27
N ALA A 194 -2.02 -10.63 -8.02
CA ALA A 194 -3.20 -9.80 -7.77
C ALA A 194 -4.51 -10.60 -7.84
N SER A 195 -4.66 -11.44 -8.87
CA SER A 195 -5.82 -12.33 -9.04
C SER A 195 -5.91 -13.37 -7.92
N TYR A 196 -4.78 -13.98 -7.54
CA TYR A 196 -4.70 -14.88 -6.39
C TYR A 196 -5.17 -14.21 -5.09
N LEU A 197 -4.77 -12.97 -4.82
CA LEU A 197 -5.23 -12.24 -3.63
C LEU A 197 -6.74 -12.02 -3.63
N ILE A 198 -7.35 -11.78 -4.80
CA ILE A 198 -8.81 -11.64 -4.92
C ILE A 198 -9.53 -12.99 -4.74
N GLU A 199 -8.98 -14.08 -5.26
CA GLU A 199 -9.50 -15.43 -5.01
C GLU A 199 -9.47 -15.78 -3.51
N GLN A 200 -8.41 -15.35 -2.81
CA GLN A 200 -8.20 -15.57 -1.38
C GLN A 200 -8.86 -14.53 -0.47
N GLU A 201 -9.64 -13.59 -1.01
CA GLU A 201 -10.21 -12.48 -0.24
C GLU A 201 -11.00 -12.96 0.99
N ASN A 202 -11.81 -14.01 0.85
CA ASN A 202 -12.59 -14.55 1.96
C ASN A 202 -11.69 -15.10 3.08
N THR A 203 -10.57 -15.74 2.70
CA THR A 203 -9.55 -16.24 3.65
C THR A 203 -8.88 -15.07 4.35
N ILE A 204 -8.45 -14.06 3.59
CA ILE A 204 -7.82 -12.83 4.09
C ILE A 204 -8.76 -12.13 5.08
N ALA A 205 -10.03 -11.95 4.73
CA ALA A 205 -11.02 -11.33 5.60
C ALA A 205 -11.17 -12.09 6.93
N LYS A 206 -11.37 -13.42 6.89
CA LYS A 206 -11.52 -14.22 8.12
C LYS A 206 -10.29 -14.14 9.04
N MET A 207 -9.10 -14.12 8.46
CA MET A 207 -7.85 -14.01 9.22
C MET A 207 -7.65 -12.59 9.79
N PHE A 208 -7.84 -11.55 8.98
CA PHE A 208 -7.35 -10.21 9.29
C PHE A 208 -8.41 -9.19 9.73
N GLN A 209 -9.71 -9.47 9.63
CA GLN A 209 -10.79 -8.49 9.94
C GLN A 209 -10.73 -7.88 11.34
N LYS A 210 -10.16 -8.60 12.32
CA LYS A 210 -9.97 -8.14 13.70
C LYS A 210 -8.51 -8.24 14.16
N ALA A 211 -7.59 -8.25 13.20
CA ALA A 211 -6.16 -8.17 13.47
C ALA A 211 -5.72 -6.70 13.62
N MET A 212 -4.57 -6.47 14.25
CA MET A 212 -3.95 -5.15 14.36
C MET A 212 -2.89 -4.96 13.27
N ALA A 213 -2.90 -3.80 12.61
CA ALA A 213 -2.01 -3.47 11.49
C ALA A 213 -1.92 -4.57 10.43
N PRO A 214 -3.05 -5.13 9.94
CA PRO A 214 -3.01 -6.24 9.00
C PRO A 214 -2.49 -5.86 7.61
N ASP A 215 -2.47 -4.57 7.27
CA ASP A 215 -1.91 -4.03 6.03
C ASP A 215 -0.40 -4.29 5.90
N GLU A 216 0.31 -4.44 7.03
CA GLU A 216 1.72 -4.84 7.10
C GLU A 216 1.94 -6.35 7.19
N LEU A 217 0.88 -7.16 7.04
CA LEU A 217 0.91 -8.61 7.28
C LEU A 217 0.35 -9.42 6.12
N PHE A 218 -0.79 -9.01 5.57
CA PHE A 218 -1.61 -9.90 4.74
C PHE A 218 -0.88 -10.30 3.47
N ILE A 219 -0.32 -9.34 2.72
CA ILE A 219 0.31 -9.66 1.42
C ILE A 219 1.58 -10.50 1.60
N GLN A 220 2.33 -10.25 2.66
CA GLN A 220 3.53 -11.03 2.99
C GLN A 220 3.17 -12.45 3.37
N THR A 221 2.15 -12.60 4.22
CA THR A 221 1.61 -13.89 4.63
C THR A 221 1.08 -14.66 3.42
N MET A 222 0.31 -14.03 2.53
CA MET A 222 -0.21 -14.67 1.33
C MET A 222 0.91 -15.07 0.35
N ALA A 223 1.95 -14.24 0.19
CA ALA A 223 3.08 -14.55 -0.68
C ALA A 223 3.91 -15.73 -0.15
N PHE A 224 4.30 -15.72 1.13
CA PHE A 224 5.18 -16.74 1.69
C PHE A 224 4.53 -18.11 1.91
N ASN A 225 3.19 -18.18 1.94
CA ASN A 225 2.44 -19.43 2.07
C ASN A 225 1.82 -19.88 0.74
N SER A 226 2.40 -19.47 -0.39
CA SER A 226 2.00 -19.89 -1.73
C SER A 226 3.23 -19.98 -2.66
N ASP A 227 3.01 -20.42 -3.89
CA ASP A 227 4.06 -20.51 -4.92
C ASP A 227 4.69 -19.16 -5.29
N TYR A 228 4.08 -18.04 -4.84
CA TYR A 228 4.63 -16.70 -5.04
C TYR A 228 5.84 -16.41 -4.16
N LYS A 229 6.12 -17.22 -3.14
CA LYS A 229 7.30 -17.10 -2.27
C LYS A 229 8.59 -17.07 -3.08
N ASP A 230 8.72 -17.98 -4.05
CA ASP A 230 9.92 -18.11 -4.88
C ASP A 230 9.97 -17.07 -6.01
N LYS A 231 8.93 -16.26 -6.14
CA LYS A 231 8.83 -15.14 -7.08
C LYS A 231 8.96 -13.79 -6.39
N ILE A 232 9.44 -13.70 -5.15
CA ILE A 232 9.70 -12.40 -4.51
C ILE A 232 11.03 -11.85 -5.02
N PHE A 233 11.03 -10.56 -5.39
CA PHE A 233 12.20 -9.92 -6.01
C PHE A 233 13.44 -9.87 -5.10
N ASP A 234 13.26 -9.42 -3.85
CA ASP A 234 14.33 -9.31 -2.87
C ASP A 234 13.74 -9.43 -1.45
N ILE A 235 14.27 -10.36 -0.66
CA ILE A 235 13.87 -10.61 0.74
C ILE A 235 14.95 -10.15 1.75
N THR A 236 16.08 -9.63 1.26
CA THR A 236 17.23 -9.23 2.08
C THR A 236 17.02 -7.85 2.71
N ASP A 237 16.26 -6.99 2.05
CA ASP A 237 15.98 -5.62 2.50
C ASP A 237 14.58 -5.17 2.06
N LEU A 238 13.83 -4.56 2.98
CA LEU A 238 12.45 -4.11 2.74
C LEU A 238 12.36 -3.02 1.66
N LYS A 239 13.37 -2.14 1.63
CA LYS A 239 13.44 -1.02 0.69
C LYS A 239 13.66 -1.53 -0.73
N ASN A 240 14.58 -2.48 -0.91
CA ASN A 240 14.84 -3.14 -2.19
C ASN A 240 13.69 -4.06 -2.60
N GLY A 241 13.19 -4.89 -1.69
CA GLY A 241 12.08 -5.81 -1.93
C GLY A 241 10.85 -5.08 -2.43
N SER A 242 10.54 -3.92 -1.87
CA SER A 242 9.43 -3.10 -2.32
C SER A 242 9.79 -2.14 -3.48
N MET A 243 11.06 -1.81 -3.72
CA MET A 243 11.49 -0.72 -4.61
C MET A 243 10.93 0.67 -4.23
N ARG A 244 10.66 0.91 -2.94
CA ARG A 244 10.17 2.19 -2.41
C ARG A 244 11.22 2.84 -1.52
N TYR A 245 11.51 4.11 -1.72
CA TYR A 245 12.29 4.89 -0.78
C TYR A 245 11.41 5.36 0.38
N ILE A 246 11.41 4.60 1.47
CA ILE A 246 10.77 5.00 2.73
C ILE A 246 11.83 5.17 3.81
N ASP A 247 11.88 6.35 4.43
CA ASP A 247 12.86 6.66 5.46
C ASP A 247 12.26 6.51 6.87
N TRP A 248 12.55 5.37 7.47
CA TRP A 248 12.19 5.03 8.85
C TRP A 248 13.28 5.38 9.88
N LYS A 249 14.44 5.90 9.43
CA LYS A 249 15.55 6.25 10.31
C LYS A 249 15.38 7.65 10.88
N ARG A 250 14.91 8.60 10.04
CA ARG A 250 14.72 10.01 10.43
C ARG A 250 13.29 10.34 10.89
N GLY A 251 12.37 9.38 10.85
CA GLY A 251 10.97 9.60 11.25
C GLY A 251 10.12 8.33 11.14
N THR A 252 8.80 8.49 11.31
CA THR A 252 7.85 7.35 11.37
C THR A 252 6.65 7.48 10.40
N PRO A 253 6.86 7.42 9.06
CA PRO A 253 8.11 7.65 8.33
C PRO A 253 8.44 9.16 8.22
N TYR A 254 9.68 9.50 7.87
CA TYR A 254 10.14 10.87 7.66
C TYR A 254 9.42 11.54 6.47
N VAL A 255 9.18 12.85 6.59
CA VAL A 255 8.66 13.69 5.49
C VAL A 255 9.86 14.33 4.79
N PHE A 256 10.06 14.02 3.51
CA PHE A 256 11.18 14.56 2.74
C PHE A 256 11.07 16.08 2.60
N ARG A 257 12.23 16.72 2.52
CA ARG A 257 12.40 18.17 2.36
C ARG A 257 13.26 18.47 1.13
N SER A 258 13.34 19.73 0.73
CA SER A 258 14.12 20.13 -0.45
C SER A 258 15.60 19.77 -0.37
N SER A 259 16.16 19.63 0.83
CA SER A 259 17.53 19.14 1.04
C SER A 259 17.72 17.66 0.67
N ASP A 260 16.63 16.87 0.59
CA ASP A 260 16.67 15.44 0.24
C ASP A 260 16.57 15.19 -1.28
N PHE A 261 16.43 16.23 -2.10
CA PHE A 261 16.12 16.09 -3.53
C PHE A 261 17.15 15.24 -4.30
N GLU A 262 18.44 15.51 -4.11
CA GLU A 262 19.50 14.79 -4.81
C GLU A 262 19.53 13.31 -4.40
N ASP A 263 19.33 13.02 -3.11
CA ASP A 263 19.27 11.65 -2.61
C ASP A 263 18.08 10.88 -3.20
N LEU A 264 16.94 11.55 -3.37
CA LEU A 264 15.74 10.95 -3.94
C LEU A 264 15.93 10.61 -5.41
N ILE A 265 16.32 11.59 -6.23
CA ILE A 265 16.35 11.42 -7.69
C ILE A 265 17.48 10.50 -8.14
N ASN A 266 18.62 10.51 -7.44
CA ASN A 266 19.75 9.65 -7.72
C ASN A 266 19.59 8.23 -7.12
N SER A 267 18.58 8.00 -6.27
CA SER A 267 18.32 6.66 -5.76
C SER A 267 17.85 5.70 -6.86
N ARG A 268 18.03 4.40 -6.63
CA ARG A 268 17.56 3.33 -7.53
C ARG A 268 16.07 3.00 -7.40
N TYR A 269 15.37 3.59 -6.43
CA TYR A 269 13.99 3.25 -6.12
C TYR A 269 13.03 3.90 -7.12
N LEU A 270 11.82 3.35 -7.25
CA LEU A 270 10.84 3.81 -8.23
C LEU A 270 9.90 4.88 -7.66
N PHE A 271 9.56 4.73 -6.38
CA PHE A 271 8.65 5.62 -5.65
C PHE A 271 9.29 6.04 -4.34
N ALA A 272 8.86 7.16 -3.77
CA ALA A 272 9.31 7.64 -2.46
C ALA A 272 8.14 8.00 -1.54
N ARG A 273 8.36 7.80 -0.24
CA ARG A 273 7.41 8.09 0.85
C ARG A 273 8.12 8.75 2.06
N LYS A 274 7.61 9.83 2.66
CA LYS A 274 6.38 10.57 2.33
C LYS A 274 6.66 12.02 1.97
N PHE A 275 5.76 12.59 1.17
CA PHE A 275 5.66 14.01 0.87
C PHE A 275 4.45 14.60 1.59
N ASP A 276 4.55 15.86 1.98
CA ASP A 276 3.48 16.61 2.65
C ASP A 276 3.57 18.08 2.26
N GLU A 277 2.51 18.58 1.61
CA GLU A 277 2.44 19.96 1.10
C GLU A 277 2.49 21.03 2.19
N ASN A 278 2.15 20.66 3.44
CA ASN A 278 2.22 21.58 4.59
C ASN A 278 3.60 21.60 5.25
N VAL A 279 4.49 20.67 4.90
CA VAL A 279 5.86 20.59 5.45
C VAL A 279 6.87 21.18 4.48
N ASP A 280 6.81 20.76 3.22
CA ASP A 280 7.71 21.24 2.19
C ASP A 280 7.09 21.01 0.79
N ARG A 281 6.58 22.10 0.20
CA ARG A 281 6.00 22.07 -1.15
C ARG A 281 7.05 22.12 -2.24
N ASP A 282 8.22 22.72 -1.98
CA ASP A 282 9.28 22.89 -2.97
C ASP A 282 9.86 21.53 -3.40
N ILE A 283 10.04 20.60 -2.46
CA ILE A 283 10.49 19.25 -2.82
C ILE A 283 9.51 18.52 -3.75
N ILE A 284 8.20 18.69 -3.55
CA ILE A 284 7.16 18.10 -4.40
C ILE A 284 7.29 18.65 -5.83
N ASP A 285 7.45 19.96 -5.96
CA ASP A 285 7.59 20.63 -7.25
C ASP A 285 8.89 20.26 -7.95
N ARG A 286 10.01 20.18 -7.21
CA ARG A 286 11.30 19.75 -7.78
C ARG A 286 11.25 18.32 -8.30
N VAL A 287 10.69 17.39 -7.53
CA VAL A 287 10.48 16.00 -7.98
C VAL A 287 9.58 15.96 -9.20
N TYR A 288 8.45 16.67 -9.17
CA TYR A 288 7.51 16.75 -10.30
C TYR A 288 8.19 17.21 -11.59
N HIS A 289 8.88 18.35 -11.56
CA HIS A 289 9.54 18.90 -12.74
C HIS A 289 10.69 18.02 -13.23
N GLN A 290 11.36 17.30 -12.34
CA GLN A 290 12.47 16.44 -12.74
C GLN A 290 11.99 15.11 -13.35
N VAL A 291 10.91 14.54 -12.84
CA VAL A 291 10.37 13.24 -13.33
C VAL A 291 9.53 13.41 -14.59
N LYS A 292 8.90 14.58 -14.79
CA LYS A 292 8.08 14.88 -15.97
C LYS A 292 8.89 15.20 -17.24
N LYS A 293 10.17 15.51 -17.11
CA LYS A 293 11.08 15.70 -18.25
C LYS A 293 11.22 14.41 -19.05
#